data_AF-A0A101NLE4-F1
#
_entry.id   AF-A0A101NLE4-F1
#
_cell.length_a   1.000
_cell.length_b   1.000
_cell.length_c   1.000
_cell.angle_alpha   90.00
_cell.angle_beta   90.00
_cell.angle_gamma   90.00
#
_symmetry.space_group_name_H-M   'P 1'
#
loop_
_entity.id
_entity.type
_entity.pdbx_description
1 polymer ?
#
loop_
_entity_poly.entity_id
_entity_poly.type
_entity_poly.pdbx_seq_one_letter_code
_entity_poly.pdbx_strand_id
1 'polypeptide(L)'
;MHVDELDAAERQLWDSFRQGTVVDVRDGTSSAESAIRADVIGALLLGARADPTPGDRPALRLTGARITGSLDLRFAEIAVPVVLADCHFDEVPLLQGAKARELALPGSFLPGLAADTAQIDGRLVLSRCHLTGPLVLNRAQIHGDLDLRDTVITAPEAEAISAVHVTIGGDTLCTNLAVRGGFRISGGSIDGEFDLEGAFLSNPGGHALDAYHVQISEDFTFHPGFRAEGRIILSGATVSAAIGFCGAVLNNAGDVALEAVDVRVARNFDLGRGLAVEGGIKLDGSHIGTQLSFRDASLTHPDATALSLRLVQARETDLRTRRPIDGAVDARNAQLGTLYDTPDTWPAELRLAETTYDALASPLPAAERLDWLRRGTDGYLPQPYEQLATAYRRLGHEDEARTVLLARQRHRRVTLPAHIRAWGYVQDATVGYGYRPLRAGLWLMALLACGAVAFAAHPPAPLEAGKAPPFNAVFYTLDLLIPVITFGQEEAFAPRGVGQWLAYGLIAAGWILATTVTAGISRAISRQ
;
A
#
# COMPACT_ATOMS: atom_id res chain seq x y z
N MET A 1 58.18 9.28 11.38
CA MET A 1 57.99 8.64 12.69
C MET A 1 59.25 7.87 13.04
N HIS A 2 59.83 8.09 14.22
CA HIS A 2 60.99 7.34 14.68
C HIS A 2 60.50 6.09 15.43
N VAL A 3 60.94 4.90 15.00
CA VAL A 3 60.54 3.61 15.62
C VAL A 3 60.90 3.55 17.11
N ASP A 4 61.88 4.34 17.53
CA ASP A 4 62.34 4.47 18.92
C ASP A 4 61.31 5.16 19.84
N GLU A 5 60.35 5.89 19.28
CA GLU A 5 59.28 6.60 20.00
C GLU A 5 58.00 5.76 20.16
N LEU A 6 57.98 4.52 19.65
CA LEU A 6 56.85 3.61 19.80
C LEU A 6 56.85 2.98 21.19
N ASP A 7 55.69 2.94 21.83
CA ASP A 7 55.50 2.14 23.04
C ASP A 7 55.48 0.62 22.73
N ALA A 8 55.31 -0.20 23.77
CA ALA A 8 55.34 -1.66 23.61
C ALA A 8 54.21 -2.18 22.71
N ALA A 9 52.99 -1.65 22.83
CA ALA A 9 51.82 -2.08 22.06
C ALA A 9 51.92 -1.59 20.61
N GLU A 10 52.33 -0.33 20.41
CA GLU A 10 52.59 0.26 19.11
C GLU A 10 53.71 -0.48 18.38
N ARG A 11 54.79 -0.86 19.07
CA ARG A 11 55.88 -1.64 18.49
C ARG A 11 55.44 -3.05 18.12
N GLN A 12 54.63 -3.70 18.95
CA GLN A 12 54.04 -4.99 18.63
C GLN A 12 53.15 -4.90 17.38
N LEU A 13 52.27 -3.89 17.30
CA LEU A 13 51.45 -3.63 16.12
C LEU A 13 52.31 -3.37 14.88
N TRP A 14 53.34 -2.52 15.03
CA TRP A 14 54.28 -2.20 13.97
C TRP A 14 54.92 -3.47 13.41
N ASP A 15 55.36 -4.37 14.29
CA ASP A 15 56.03 -5.62 13.94
C ASP A 15 55.10 -6.67 13.33
N SER A 16 53.88 -6.79 13.83
CA SER A 16 52.85 -7.71 13.33
C SER A 16 52.27 -7.32 11.98
N PHE A 17 52.25 -6.03 11.63
CA PHE A 17 51.62 -5.50 10.41
C PHE A 17 52.05 -6.22 9.14
N ARG A 18 53.36 -6.51 8.99
CA ARG A 18 53.95 -7.14 7.80
C ARG A 18 53.41 -8.56 7.54
N GLN A 19 53.18 -9.32 8.61
CA GLN A 19 52.64 -10.68 8.53
C GLN A 19 51.11 -10.70 8.58
N GLY A 20 50.48 -9.57 8.91
CA GLY A 20 49.04 -9.46 9.09
C GLY A 20 48.51 -10.25 10.28
N THR A 21 49.34 -10.44 11.32
CA THR A 21 48.95 -11.14 12.55
C THR A 21 48.10 -10.22 13.44
N VAL A 22 47.17 -10.81 14.18
CA VAL A 22 46.29 -10.06 15.10
C VAL A 22 47.10 -9.63 16.33
N VAL A 23 46.95 -8.37 16.72
CA VAL A 23 47.43 -7.83 18.00
C VAL A 23 46.22 -7.54 18.89
N ASP A 24 46.17 -8.19 20.05
CA ASP A 24 45.15 -7.98 21.08
C ASP A 24 45.81 -7.31 22.29
N VAL A 25 45.33 -6.12 22.64
CA VAL A 25 45.89 -5.33 23.76
C VAL A 25 45.01 -5.38 25.02
N ARG A 26 43.96 -6.22 25.04
CA ARG A 26 43.06 -6.37 26.20
C ARG A 26 43.71 -7.07 27.39
N ASP A 27 44.72 -7.90 27.13
CA ASP A 27 45.47 -8.62 28.15
C ASP A 27 46.48 -7.73 28.91
N GLY A 28 46.60 -6.45 28.51
CA GLY A 28 47.44 -5.46 29.17
C GLY A 28 46.94 -5.09 30.57
N THR A 29 47.87 -4.98 31.52
CA THR A 29 47.58 -4.73 32.94
C THR A 29 47.07 -3.31 33.26
N SER A 30 47.09 -2.38 32.29
CA SER A 30 46.60 -1.01 32.46
C SER A 30 45.96 -0.42 31.19
N SER A 31 45.02 0.53 31.37
CA SER A 31 44.37 1.26 30.26
C SER A 31 45.31 2.19 29.47
N ALA A 32 46.51 2.45 29.98
CA ALA A 32 47.56 3.19 29.28
C ALA A 32 48.35 2.28 28.33
N GLU A 33 48.47 0.99 28.63
CA GLU A 33 49.11 -0.02 27.77
C GLU A 33 48.23 -0.44 26.58
N SER A 34 46.94 -0.08 26.61
CA SER A 34 46.01 -0.31 25.50
C SER A 34 45.85 0.90 24.57
N ALA A 35 46.55 2.01 24.82
CA ALA A 35 46.49 3.20 23.98
C ALA A 35 47.42 3.05 22.76
N ILE A 36 46.90 3.32 21.56
CA ILE A 36 47.70 3.33 20.32
C ILE A 36 47.41 4.64 19.62
N ARG A 37 48.46 5.39 19.25
CA ARG A 37 48.25 6.66 18.57
C ARG A 37 47.76 6.46 17.13
N ALA A 38 46.85 7.33 16.72
CA ALA A 38 46.29 7.32 15.37
C ALA A 38 47.34 7.62 14.28
N ASP A 39 48.40 8.37 14.60
CA ASP A 39 49.51 8.66 13.69
C ASP A 39 50.37 7.41 13.39
N VAL A 40 50.54 6.50 14.35
CA VAL A 40 51.19 5.19 14.15
C VAL A 40 50.37 4.33 13.20
N ILE A 41 49.05 4.27 13.41
CA ILE A 41 48.13 3.56 12.53
C ILE A 41 48.19 4.17 11.11
N GLY A 42 48.07 5.50 11.00
CA GLY A 42 48.16 6.21 9.73
C GLY A 42 49.48 5.94 9.01
N ALA A 43 50.61 5.99 9.72
CA ALA A 43 51.93 5.70 9.15
C ALA A 43 52.02 4.28 8.57
N LEU A 44 51.50 3.26 9.28
CA LEU A 44 51.45 1.88 8.77
C LEU A 44 50.62 1.77 7.50
N LEU A 45 49.42 2.35 7.51
CA LEU A 45 48.49 2.30 6.38
C LEU A 45 49.00 3.10 5.16
N LEU A 46 49.78 4.15 5.37
CA LEU A 46 50.37 5.01 4.34
C LEU A 46 51.78 4.56 3.90
N GLY A 47 52.20 3.34 4.26
CA GLY A 47 53.39 2.71 3.69
C GLY A 47 54.70 2.98 4.43
N ALA A 48 54.69 3.38 5.70
CA ALA A 48 55.92 3.54 6.48
C ALA A 48 56.71 2.22 6.69
N ARG A 49 56.12 1.07 6.31
CA ARG A 49 56.75 -0.27 6.32
C ARG A 49 56.61 -0.97 4.95
N ALA A 50 56.87 -0.23 3.86
CA ALA A 50 56.55 -0.61 2.46
C ALA A 50 57.49 -1.62 1.75
N ASP A 51 58.34 -2.38 2.46
CA ASP A 51 59.18 -3.43 1.83
C ASP A 51 58.68 -4.86 2.16
N PRO A 52 57.54 -5.30 1.57
CA PRO A 52 57.06 -6.65 1.73
C PRO A 52 58.02 -7.64 1.07
N THR A 53 58.43 -8.66 1.81
CA THR A 53 59.12 -9.83 1.28
C THR A 53 58.14 -10.79 0.62
N PRO A 54 58.58 -11.59 -0.38
CA PRO A 54 57.76 -12.65 -0.93
C PRO A 54 57.20 -13.57 0.18
N GLY A 55 55.88 -13.69 0.26
CA GLY A 55 55.17 -14.47 1.28
C GLY A 55 54.48 -13.63 2.36
N ASP A 56 54.81 -12.34 2.48
CA ASP A 56 54.14 -11.42 3.38
C ASP A 56 52.67 -11.20 2.98
N ARG A 57 51.84 -10.99 3.99
CA ARG A 57 50.41 -10.69 3.83
C ARG A 57 50.07 -9.50 4.72
N PRO A 58 50.53 -8.29 4.38
CA PRO A 58 50.39 -7.15 5.25
C PRO A 58 48.90 -6.84 5.49
N ALA A 59 48.56 -6.62 6.76
CA ALA A 59 47.21 -6.27 7.21
C ALA A 59 47.30 -5.54 8.55
N LEU A 60 46.40 -4.59 8.76
CA LEU A 60 46.23 -3.99 10.08
C LEU A 60 45.16 -4.77 10.85
N ARG A 61 45.55 -5.47 11.91
CA ARG A 61 44.63 -6.24 12.75
C ARG A 61 44.88 -5.96 14.22
N LEU A 62 44.03 -5.13 14.80
CA LEU A 62 44.14 -4.67 16.18
C LEU A 62 42.83 -4.95 16.92
N THR A 63 42.93 -5.38 18.18
CA THR A 63 41.77 -5.65 19.03
C THR A 63 41.91 -4.99 20.40
N GLY A 64 40.86 -4.31 20.86
CA GLY A 64 40.76 -3.80 22.23
C GLY A 64 41.52 -2.51 22.52
N ALA A 65 41.98 -1.80 21.49
CA ALA A 65 42.81 -0.61 21.67
C ALA A 65 41.99 0.67 21.84
N ARG A 66 42.51 1.61 22.63
CA ARG A 66 42.08 3.01 22.62
C ARG A 66 42.92 3.79 21.62
N ILE A 67 42.30 4.25 20.55
CA ILE A 67 42.96 4.99 19.47
C ILE A 67 42.94 6.47 19.82
N THR A 68 44.12 7.03 20.11
CA THR A 68 44.28 8.42 20.56
C THR A 68 44.68 9.34 19.42
N GLY A 69 44.04 10.50 19.32
CA GLY A 69 44.25 11.46 18.23
C GLY A 69 43.39 11.16 16.99
N SER A 70 43.43 12.06 16.01
CA SER A 70 42.66 11.93 14.76
C SER A 70 43.31 10.95 13.78
N LEU A 71 42.59 9.86 13.45
CA LEU A 71 42.94 8.98 12.34
C LEU A 71 42.51 9.62 11.02
N ASP A 72 43.42 10.38 10.41
CA ASP A 72 43.21 11.05 9.13
C ASP A 72 43.79 10.22 7.97
N LEU A 73 42.88 9.66 7.17
CA LEU A 73 43.18 8.85 5.99
C LEU A 73 42.53 9.46 4.73
N ARG A 74 42.22 10.76 4.74
CA ARG A 74 41.56 11.42 3.63
C ARG A 74 42.39 11.31 2.36
N PHE A 75 41.74 10.96 1.24
CA PHE A 75 42.34 10.78 -0.08
C PHE A 75 43.51 9.78 -0.13
N ALA A 76 43.64 8.92 0.89
CA ALA A 76 44.67 7.89 0.93
C ALA A 76 44.28 6.64 0.13
N GLU A 77 45.28 5.90 -0.36
CA GLU A 77 45.09 4.55 -0.90
C GLU A 77 45.61 3.52 0.12
N ILE A 78 44.69 2.76 0.71
CA ILE A 78 44.93 1.76 1.74
C ILE A 78 44.87 0.38 1.09
N ALA A 79 46.03 -0.12 0.67
CA ALA A 79 46.16 -1.36 -0.12
C ALA A 79 45.88 -2.65 0.68
N VAL A 80 45.85 -2.56 2.01
CA VAL A 80 45.73 -3.70 2.93
C VAL A 80 44.36 -3.71 3.63
N PRO A 81 43.84 -4.88 4.05
CA PRO A 81 42.63 -4.92 4.87
C PRO A 81 42.89 -4.33 6.26
N VAL A 82 41.92 -3.59 6.77
CA VAL A 82 41.96 -2.95 8.08
C VAL A 82 40.89 -3.55 8.99
N VAL A 83 41.32 -4.12 10.11
CA VAL A 83 40.44 -4.68 11.15
C VAL A 83 40.83 -4.07 12.49
N LEU A 84 39.94 -3.25 13.05
CA LEU A 84 40.07 -2.63 14.38
C LEU A 84 38.87 -3.09 15.22
N ALA A 85 39.00 -4.24 15.89
CA ALA A 85 37.90 -4.86 16.63
C ALA A 85 37.86 -4.40 18.09
N ASP A 86 36.68 -4.20 18.65
CA ASP A 86 36.49 -3.81 20.06
C ASP A 86 37.34 -2.58 20.46
N CYS A 87 37.60 -1.67 19.52
CA CYS A 87 38.46 -0.49 19.74
C CYS A 87 37.63 0.73 20.17
N HIS A 88 38.27 1.70 20.81
CA HIS A 88 37.66 2.98 21.21
C HIS A 88 38.40 4.14 20.57
N PHE A 89 37.71 4.96 19.77
CA PHE A 89 38.30 6.14 19.14
C PHE A 89 38.03 7.40 19.95
N ASP A 90 39.07 8.18 20.25
CA ASP A 90 38.91 9.48 20.93
C ASP A 90 38.36 10.57 19.99
N GLU A 91 38.70 10.48 18.69
CA GLU A 91 38.34 11.45 17.66
C GLU A 91 37.72 10.75 16.44
N VAL A 92 36.97 11.50 15.63
CA VAL A 92 36.25 10.97 14.46
C VAL A 92 37.26 10.50 13.40
N PRO A 93 37.25 9.23 12.97
CA PRO A 93 38.08 8.78 11.85
C PRO A 93 37.63 9.44 10.54
N LEU A 94 38.59 9.95 9.78
CA LEU A 94 38.37 10.68 8.54
C LEU A 94 38.89 9.86 7.35
N LEU A 95 37.97 9.35 6.52
CA LEU A 95 38.24 8.55 5.32
C LEU A 95 37.67 9.21 4.06
N GLN A 96 37.40 10.51 4.09
CA GLN A 96 36.88 11.24 2.94
C GLN A 96 37.76 11.01 1.70
N GLY A 97 37.15 10.48 0.63
CA GLY A 97 37.83 10.21 -0.64
C GLY A 97 38.90 9.12 -0.59
N ALA A 98 39.01 8.38 0.52
CA ALA A 98 39.97 7.29 0.67
C ALA A 98 39.57 6.08 -0.21
N LYS A 99 40.56 5.34 -0.71
CA LYS A 99 40.36 4.02 -1.31
C LYS A 99 40.87 2.96 -0.35
N ALA A 100 40.02 2.05 0.09
CA ALA A 100 40.38 1.01 1.03
C ALA A 100 40.01 -0.37 0.49
N ARG A 101 40.86 -1.36 0.75
CA ARG A 101 40.55 -2.73 0.36
C ARG A 101 39.39 -3.32 1.17
N GLU A 102 39.40 -3.14 2.49
CA GLU A 102 38.32 -3.54 3.41
C GLU A 102 38.50 -2.75 4.71
N LEU A 103 37.39 -2.32 5.31
CA LEU A 103 37.39 -1.64 6.60
C LEU A 103 36.40 -2.33 7.54
N ALA A 104 36.91 -2.94 8.59
CA ALA A 104 36.11 -3.60 9.60
C ALA A 104 36.43 -3.04 11.00
N LEU A 105 35.42 -2.50 11.66
CA LEU A 105 35.52 -1.91 13.00
C LEU A 105 34.61 -2.63 14.03
N PRO A 106 34.41 -3.96 13.98
CA PRO A 106 33.34 -4.61 14.71
C PRO A 106 33.47 -4.41 16.23
N GLY A 107 32.37 -4.15 16.93
CA GLY A 107 32.38 -3.96 18.38
C GLY A 107 32.97 -2.63 18.85
N SER A 108 33.36 -1.73 17.94
CA SER A 108 34.08 -0.51 18.29
C SER A 108 33.17 0.65 18.71
N PHE A 109 33.73 1.55 19.51
CA PHE A 109 33.12 2.82 19.91
C PHE A 109 33.74 3.96 19.11
N LEU A 110 32.91 4.75 18.43
CA LEU A 110 33.36 5.89 17.63
C LEU A 110 32.57 7.16 17.94
N PRO A 111 33.20 8.34 17.94
CA PRO A 111 32.48 9.61 18.04
C PRO A 111 31.76 9.98 16.74
N GLY A 112 31.94 9.19 15.68
CA GLY A 112 31.38 9.34 14.33
C GLY A 112 32.29 8.62 13.33
N LEU A 113 31.91 8.61 12.05
CA LEU A 113 32.75 8.12 10.96
C LEU A 113 32.49 8.95 9.71
N ALA A 114 33.51 9.64 9.20
CA ALA A 114 33.41 10.44 7.98
C ALA A 114 34.07 9.71 6.82
N ALA A 115 33.27 9.07 5.96
CA ALA A 115 33.74 8.32 4.80
C ALA A 115 33.00 8.76 3.52
N ASP A 116 32.72 10.06 3.39
CA ASP A 116 32.12 10.61 2.17
C ASP A 116 33.06 10.41 0.98
N THR A 117 32.49 10.01 -0.16
CA THR A 117 33.22 9.72 -1.41
C THR A 117 34.28 8.61 -1.31
N ALA A 118 34.35 7.89 -0.19
CA ALA A 118 35.26 6.77 -0.01
C ALA A 118 34.92 5.62 -0.97
N GLN A 119 35.94 4.89 -1.41
CA GLN A 119 35.82 3.67 -2.22
C GLN A 119 36.32 2.49 -1.41
N ILE A 120 35.46 1.51 -1.17
CA ILE A 120 35.76 0.31 -0.39
C ILE A 120 35.57 -0.89 -1.33
N ASP A 121 36.68 -1.50 -1.76
CA ASP A 121 36.67 -2.62 -2.73
C ASP A 121 36.01 -3.89 -2.15
N GLY A 122 36.05 -4.02 -0.83
CA GLY A 122 35.44 -5.11 -0.07
C GLY A 122 34.23 -4.61 0.71
N ARG A 123 34.19 -4.98 2.00
CA ARG A 123 33.09 -4.66 2.89
C ARG A 123 33.43 -3.49 3.81
N LEU A 124 32.38 -2.77 4.20
CA LEU A 124 32.42 -1.86 5.34
C LEU A 124 31.66 -2.51 6.49
N VAL A 125 32.40 -2.98 7.50
CA VAL A 125 31.83 -3.68 8.66
C VAL A 125 31.87 -2.79 9.88
N LEU A 126 30.71 -2.38 10.35
CA LEU A 126 30.51 -1.60 11.57
C LEU A 126 29.52 -2.32 12.49
N SER A 127 29.51 -3.66 12.50
CA SER A 127 28.60 -4.46 13.33
C SER A 127 28.95 -4.40 14.82
N ARG A 128 27.93 -4.39 15.68
CA ARG A 128 28.03 -4.24 17.14
C ARG A 128 28.73 -2.95 17.57
N CYS A 129 28.75 -1.92 16.72
CA CYS A 129 29.41 -0.66 17.04
C CYS A 129 28.51 0.26 17.87
N HIS A 130 29.13 1.23 18.54
CA HIS A 130 28.43 2.35 19.16
C HIS A 130 28.99 3.67 18.63
N LEU A 131 28.16 4.41 17.90
CA LEU A 131 28.49 5.73 17.36
C LEU A 131 27.73 6.79 18.14
N THR A 132 28.44 7.71 18.79
CA THR A 132 27.84 8.89 19.46
C THR A 132 27.71 10.10 18.54
N GLY A 133 27.98 9.92 17.25
CA GLY A 133 27.86 10.95 16.23
C GLY A 133 27.63 10.34 14.84
N PRO A 134 27.62 11.17 13.79
CA PRO A 134 27.17 10.75 12.46
C PRO A 134 28.05 9.69 11.80
N LEU A 135 27.40 8.77 11.08
CA LEU A 135 27.99 7.94 10.03
C LEU A 135 27.73 8.61 8.66
N VAL A 136 28.77 9.13 8.04
CA VAL A 136 28.68 9.84 6.75
C VAL A 136 29.29 8.98 5.65
N LEU A 137 28.45 8.56 4.70
CA LEU A 137 28.74 7.70 3.54
C LEU A 137 28.27 8.35 2.23
N ASN A 138 28.10 9.67 2.22
CA ASN A 138 27.61 10.40 1.05
C ASN A 138 28.50 10.14 -0.17
N ARG A 139 27.91 9.62 -1.25
CA ARG A 139 28.58 9.24 -2.50
C ARG A 139 29.71 8.21 -2.31
N ALA A 140 29.73 7.48 -1.21
CA ALA A 140 30.66 6.38 -1.01
C ALA A 140 30.30 5.21 -1.95
N GLN A 141 31.31 4.45 -2.34
CA GLN A 141 31.17 3.25 -3.16
C GLN A 141 31.70 2.08 -2.35
N ILE A 142 30.83 1.16 -1.98
CA ILE A 142 31.16 -0.07 -1.25
C ILE A 142 30.86 -1.20 -2.22
N HIS A 143 31.87 -1.91 -2.69
CA HIS A 143 31.69 -2.93 -3.71
C HIS A 143 31.12 -4.24 -3.13
N GLY A 144 31.38 -4.52 -1.85
CA GLY A 144 30.73 -5.59 -1.09
C GLY A 144 29.60 -5.06 -0.20
N ASP A 145 29.46 -5.70 0.96
CA ASP A 145 28.39 -5.42 1.93
C ASP A 145 28.69 -4.22 2.83
N LEU A 146 27.61 -3.54 3.23
CA LEU A 146 27.58 -2.63 4.37
C LEU A 146 26.92 -3.35 5.56
N ASP A 147 27.72 -3.68 6.57
CA ASP A 147 27.24 -4.41 7.77
C ASP A 147 27.13 -3.47 8.97
N LEU A 148 25.90 -3.13 9.35
CA LEU A 148 25.51 -2.32 10.51
C LEU A 148 24.74 -3.15 11.56
N ARG A 149 24.84 -4.48 11.54
CA ARG A 149 24.07 -5.33 12.46
C ARG A 149 24.41 -5.08 13.91
N ASP A 150 23.39 -5.05 14.76
CA ASP A 150 23.47 -4.83 16.20
C ASP A 150 24.18 -3.51 16.60
N THR A 151 24.19 -2.52 15.70
CA THR A 151 24.88 -1.24 15.90
C THR A 151 23.94 -0.19 16.46
N VAL A 152 24.49 0.71 17.27
CA VAL A 152 23.75 1.84 17.85
C VAL A 152 24.38 3.14 17.36
N ILE A 153 23.60 4.01 16.75
CA ILE A 153 24.03 5.32 16.27
C ILE A 153 23.13 6.40 16.89
N THR A 154 23.72 7.29 17.68
CA THR A 154 22.98 8.34 18.40
C THR A 154 23.50 9.72 18.01
N ALA A 155 22.74 10.44 17.19
CA ALA A 155 22.96 11.83 16.84
C ALA A 155 21.60 12.56 16.66
N PRO A 156 20.85 12.81 17.76
CA PRO A 156 19.45 13.24 17.70
C PRO A 156 19.23 14.63 17.09
N GLU A 157 20.24 15.49 17.09
CA GLU A 157 20.19 16.84 16.49
C GLU A 157 20.71 16.88 15.04
N ALA A 158 21.00 15.71 14.45
CA ALA A 158 21.62 15.60 13.14
C ALA A 158 21.04 14.43 12.33
N GLU A 159 21.53 14.29 11.10
CA GLU A 159 21.44 13.03 10.37
C GLU A 159 22.47 12.07 10.97
N ALA A 160 21.98 11.10 11.74
CA ALA A 160 22.83 10.07 12.35
C ALA A 160 23.46 9.16 11.30
N ILE A 161 22.75 8.89 10.20
CA ILE A 161 23.30 8.22 9.02
C ILE A 161 22.99 9.06 7.79
N SER A 162 24.02 9.48 7.06
CA SER A 162 23.90 10.21 5.80
C SER A 162 24.63 9.45 4.70
N ALA A 163 23.88 8.78 3.83
CA ALA A 163 24.36 7.91 2.77
C ALA A 163 23.76 8.31 1.41
N VAL A 164 23.68 9.61 1.15
CA VAL A 164 23.11 10.17 -0.07
C VAL A 164 23.93 9.73 -1.29
N HIS A 165 23.26 9.15 -2.29
CA HIS A 165 23.90 8.60 -3.49
C HIS A 165 25.00 7.57 -3.20
N VAL A 166 24.90 6.81 -2.11
CA VAL A 166 25.78 5.67 -1.86
C VAL A 166 25.56 4.58 -2.91
N THR A 167 26.61 3.86 -3.28
CA THR A 167 26.51 2.64 -4.09
C THR A 167 27.03 1.47 -3.27
N ILE A 168 26.22 0.43 -3.12
CA ILE A 168 26.54 -0.78 -2.37
C ILE A 168 26.35 -1.98 -3.31
N GLY A 169 27.43 -2.68 -3.63
CA GLY A 169 27.44 -3.80 -4.57
C GLY A 169 27.00 -5.14 -3.97
N GLY A 170 26.94 -5.22 -2.64
CA GLY A 170 26.36 -6.35 -1.90
C GLY A 170 25.14 -5.95 -1.08
N ASP A 171 25.00 -6.58 0.09
CA ASP A 171 23.86 -6.36 0.98
C ASP A 171 24.08 -5.17 1.92
N THR A 172 22.99 -4.50 2.29
CA THR A 172 22.95 -3.54 3.40
C THR A 172 22.28 -4.19 4.60
N LEU A 173 23.10 -4.70 5.52
CA LEU A 173 22.67 -5.50 6.66
C LEU A 173 22.50 -4.61 7.90
N CYS A 174 21.27 -4.30 8.27
CA CYS A 174 20.95 -3.43 9.41
C CYS A 174 20.11 -4.16 10.47
N THR A 175 20.23 -5.48 10.57
CA THR A 175 19.52 -6.28 11.58
C THR A 175 19.78 -5.73 12.99
N ASN A 176 18.73 -5.47 13.77
CA ASN A 176 18.77 -4.87 15.11
C ASN A 176 19.51 -3.51 15.21
N LEU A 177 19.66 -2.78 14.10
CA LEU A 177 20.23 -1.43 14.11
C LEU A 177 19.35 -0.47 14.92
N ALA A 178 19.94 0.30 15.82
CA ALA A 178 19.25 1.35 16.56
C ALA A 178 19.78 2.73 16.16
N VAL A 179 18.92 3.58 15.60
CA VAL A 179 19.26 4.94 15.17
C VAL A 179 18.41 5.96 15.93
N ARG A 180 19.08 6.92 16.57
CA ARG A 180 18.45 8.13 17.14
C ARG A 180 18.94 9.35 16.37
N GLY A 181 18.06 9.98 15.61
CA GLY A 181 18.38 10.96 14.59
C GLY A 181 17.97 10.48 13.19
N GLY A 182 18.20 11.30 12.17
CA GLY A 182 17.77 10.96 10.80
C GLY A 182 18.63 9.87 10.14
N PHE A 183 18.01 8.92 9.44
CA PHE A 183 18.68 7.99 8.52
C PHE A 183 18.31 8.36 7.08
N ARG A 184 19.25 8.95 6.33
CA ARG A 184 19.06 9.29 4.91
C ARG A 184 19.94 8.44 4.00
N ILE A 185 19.34 7.85 2.97
CA ILE A 185 19.99 7.08 1.89
C ILE A 185 19.40 7.45 0.51
N SER A 186 18.97 8.70 0.37
CA SER A 186 18.30 9.19 -0.84
C SER A 186 19.18 9.01 -2.08
N GLY A 187 18.58 8.49 -3.15
CA GLY A 187 19.24 8.25 -4.44
C GLY A 187 20.37 7.21 -4.39
N GLY A 188 20.42 6.37 -3.35
CA GLY A 188 21.36 5.26 -3.26
C GLY A 188 21.00 4.08 -4.17
N SER A 189 22.00 3.26 -4.49
CA SER A 189 21.84 2.01 -5.24
C SER A 189 22.41 0.85 -4.44
N ILE A 190 21.61 -0.20 -4.26
CA ILE A 190 21.95 -1.42 -3.53
C ILE A 190 21.70 -2.59 -4.48
N ASP A 191 22.76 -3.32 -4.83
CA ASP A 191 22.69 -4.46 -5.74
C ASP A 191 22.19 -5.73 -5.03
N GLY A 192 22.33 -5.81 -3.70
CA GLY A 192 21.78 -6.87 -2.86
C GLY A 192 20.48 -6.49 -2.14
N GLU A 193 20.27 -7.12 -0.98
CA GLU A 193 19.15 -6.86 -0.07
C GLU A 193 19.40 -5.62 0.80
N PHE A 194 18.33 -4.88 1.13
CA PHE A 194 18.37 -3.92 2.25
C PHE A 194 17.53 -4.47 3.41
N ASP A 195 18.22 -5.01 4.42
CA ASP A 195 17.61 -5.65 5.58
C ASP A 195 17.60 -4.73 6.80
N LEU A 196 16.42 -4.39 7.30
CA LEU A 196 16.13 -3.64 8.53
C LEU A 196 15.36 -4.48 9.56
N GLU A 197 15.46 -5.82 9.51
CA GLU A 197 14.88 -6.72 10.51
C GLU A 197 15.25 -6.27 11.94
N GLY A 198 14.25 -6.14 12.82
CA GLY A 198 14.46 -5.75 14.21
C GLY A 198 14.98 -4.33 14.45
N ALA A 199 15.21 -3.52 13.41
CA ALA A 199 15.77 -2.19 13.57
C ALA A 199 14.80 -1.22 14.27
N PHE A 200 15.35 -0.27 15.02
CA PHE A 200 14.63 0.80 15.69
C PHE A 200 15.14 2.16 15.21
N LEU A 201 14.30 2.89 14.47
CA LEU A 201 14.63 4.22 13.95
C LEU A 201 13.77 5.28 14.66
N SER A 202 14.39 6.22 15.37
CA SER A 202 13.67 7.27 16.10
C SER A 202 14.16 8.65 15.69
N ASN A 203 13.27 9.40 15.05
CA ASN A 203 13.38 10.82 14.75
C ASN A 203 11.99 11.48 14.82
N PRO A 204 11.38 11.60 16.01
CA PRO A 204 10.01 12.07 16.17
C PRO A 204 9.78 13.46 15.55
N GLY A 205 8.74 13.62 14.75
CA GLY A 205 8.45 14.85 14.01
C GLY A 205 9.35 15.11 12.80
N GLY A 206 10.37 14.28 12.58
CA GLY A 206 11.26 14.29 11.42
C GLY A 206 11.13 13.04 10.55
N HIS A 207 12.17 12.78 9.76
CA HIS A 207 12.28 11.57 8.93
C HIS A 207 13.08 10.52 9.69
N ALA A 208 12.44 9.43 10.08
CA ALA A 208 13.12 8.27 10.68
C ALA A 208 13.96 7.54 9.62
N LEU A 209 13.42 7.41 8.40
CA LEU A 209 14.12 6.90 7.22
C LEU A 209 13.74 7.72 5.98
N ASP A 210 14.73 8.22 5.27
CA ASP A 210 14.61 8.90 3.98
C ASP A 210 15.35 8.08 2.91
N ALA A 211 14.60 7.21 2.23
CA ALA A 211 15.05 6.37 1.13
C ALA A 211 14.46 6.86 -0.21
N TYR A 212 14.31 8.18 -0.36
CA TYR A 212 13.79 8.82 -1.58
C TYR A 212 14.62 8.42 -2.81
N HIS A 213 13.98 7.91 -3.87
CA HIS A 213 14.64 7.41 -5.09
C HIS A 213 15.73 6.34 -4.89
N VAL A 214 15.65 5.52 -3.83
CA VAL A 214 16.56 4.38 -3.69
C VAL A 214 16.28 3.30 -4.76
N GLN A 215 17.33 2.66 -5.25
CA GLN A 215 17.25 1.50 -6.13
C GLN A 215 17.76 0.27 -5.38
N ILE A 216 16.94 -0.78 -5.30
CA ILE A 216 17.28 -2.03 -4.63
C ILE A 216 17.01 -3.18 -5.61
N SER A 217 18.03 -3.98 -5.89
CA SER A 217 17.93 -5.08 -6.85
C SER A 217 17.33 -6.36 -6.26
N GLU A 218 17.37 -6.52 -4.93
CA GLU A 218 16.70 -7.61 -4.24
C GLU A 218 15.55 -7.12 -3.34
N ASP A 219 15.39 -7.71 -2.15
CA ASP A 219 14.29 -7.42 -1.23
C ASP A 219 14.60 -6.16 -0.37
N PHE A 220 13.54 -5.47 0.08
CA PHE A 220 13.62 -4.40 1.06
C PHE A 220 12.81 -4.81 2.30
N THR A 221 13.53 -5.29 3.31
CA THR A 221 12.96 -6.04 4.42
C THR A 221 12.93 -5.18 5.68
N PHE A 222 11.76 -5.04 6.29
CA PHE A 222 11.53 -4.38 7.59
C PHE A 222 10.91 -5.35 8.60
N HIS A 223 11.08 -6.66 8.43
CA HIS A 223 10.38 -7.63 9.27
C HIS A 223 11.24 -8.81 9.67
N PRO A 224 10.90 -9.45 10.80
CA PRO A 224 9.98 -8.99 11.85
C PRO A 224 10.57 -7.86 12.73
N GLY A 225 9.74 -7.24 13.56
CA GLY A 225 10.20 -6.48 14.73
C GLY A 225 10.71 -5.05 14.49
N PHE A 226 10.69 -4.57 13.25
CA PHE A 226 11.04 -3.18 12.92
C PHE A 226 10.10 -2.18 13.60
N ARG A 227 10.68 -1.08 14.08
CA ARG A 227 9.95 0.02 14.72
C ARG A 227 10.47 1.36 14.24
N ALA A 228 9.56 2.27 13.92
CA ALA A 228 9.90 3.63 13.54
C ALA A 228 9.06 4.68 14.28
N GLU A 229 9.72 5.72 14.77
CA GLU A 229 9.11 6.94 15.30
C GLU A 229 9.50 8.12 14.40
N GLY A 230 8.54 8.68 13.69
CA GLY A 230 8.76 9.64 12.60
C GLY A 230 8.38 9.07 11.23
N ARG A 231 8.56 9.87 10.18
CA ARG A 231 8.15 9.50 8.82
C ARG A 231 9.17 8.57 8.15
N ILE A 232 8.68 7.56 7.43
CA ILE A 232 9.45 6.76 6.46
C ILE A 232 9.09 7.23 5.05
N ILE A 233 10.09 7.62 4.27
CA ILE A 233 9.94 8.05 2.88
C ILE A 233 10.61 7.04 1.96
N LEU A 234 9.81 6.40 1.12
CA LEU A 234 10.22 5.51 0.03
C LEU A 234 9.87 6.10 -1.34
N SER A 235 9.43 7.37 -1.41
CA SER A 235 8.90 7.96 -2.64
C SER A 235 9.90 7.86 -3.80
N GLY A 236 9.42 7.37 -4.95
CA GLY A 236 10.20 7.14 -6.16
C GLY A 236 11.19 5.98 -6.09
N ALA A 237 11.16 5.14 -5.05
CA ALA A 237 12.00 3.96 -4.93
C ALA A 237 11.64 2.88 -5.99
N THR A 238 12.63 2.11 -6.40
CA THR A 238 12.45 0.94 -7.28
C THR A 238 13.07 -0.29 -6.62
N VAL A 239 12.25 -1.32 -6.41
CA VAL A 239 12.65 -2.58 -5.77
C VAL A 239 12.35 -3.72 -6.74
N SER A 240 13.38 -4.43 -7.18
CA SER A 240 13.26 -5.49 -8.19
C SER A 240 12.74 -6.82 -7.62
N ALA A 241 12.61 -6.92 -6.29
CA ALA A 241 11.93 -8.03 -5.62
C ALA A 241 10.70 -7.55 -4.83
N ALA A 242 10.66 -7.73 -3.50
CA ALA A 242 9.54 -7.39 -2.64
C ALA A 242 9.90 -6.36 -1.57
N ILE A 243 8.88 -5.65 -1.06
CA ILE A 243 8.98 -4.80 0.14
C ILE A 243 8.13 -5.41 1.23
N GLY A 244 8.71 -5.63 2.42
CA GLY A 244 8.05 -6.32 3.53
C GLY A 244 8.04 -5.53 4.84
N PHE A 245 6.86 -5.25 5.38
CA PHE A 245 6.63 -4.58 6.67
C PHE A 245 5.90 -5.48 7.70
N CYS A 246 5.93 -6.80 7.52
CA CYS A 246 5.22 -7.75 8.37
C CYS A 246 5.54 -7.57 9.86
N GLY A 247 4.54 -7.24 10.67
CA GLY A 247 4.73 -7.08 12.12
C GLY A 247 5.49 -5.81 12.54
N ALA A 248 5.74 -4.88 11.62
CA ALA A 248 6.36 -3.60 11.95
C ALA A 248 5.43 -2.68 12.76
N VAL A 249 6.00 -1.75 13.51
CA VAL A 249 5.25 -0.70 14.23
C VAL A 249 5.73 0.67 13.77
N LEU A 250 4.84 1.44 13.16
CA LEU A 250 5.13 2.77 12.63
C LEU A 250 4.33 3.82 13.40
N ASN A 251 5.01 4.79 13.99
CA ASN A 251 4.35 5.89 14.71
C ASN A 251 4.77 7.25 14.14
N ASN A 252 3.80 7.94 13.57
CA ASN A 252 3.85 9.37 13.26
C ASN A 252 2.43 9.96 13.34
N ALA A 253 1.77 9.82 14.50
CA ALA A 253 0.34 10.04 14.66
C ALA A 253 -0.22 11.40 14.17
N GLY A 254 0.62 12.44 14.09
CA GLY A 254 0.22 13.76 13.61
C GLY A 254 0.29 13.95 12.08
N ASP A 255 0.77 12.95 11.34
CA ASP A 255 1.03 13.06 9.90
C ASP A 255 1.11 11.67 9.22
N VAL A 256 1.76 11.59 8.06
CA VAL A 256 2.05 10.35 7.33
C VAL A 256 3.20 9.59 8.01
N ALA A 257 2.95 8.35 8.39
CA ALA A 257 3.98 7.44 8.92
C ALA A 257 4.78 6.76 7.81
N LEU A 258 4.11 6.39 6.70
CA LEU A 258 4.74 5.77 5.53
C LEU A 258 4.34 6.50 4.24
N GLU A 259 5.31 7.11 3.58
CA GLU A 259 5.17 7.78 2.29
C GLU A 259 5.88 6.97 1.20
N ALA A 260 5.13 6.30 0.34
CA ALA A 260 5.62 5.48 -0.76
C ALA A 260 4.91 5.91 -2.06
N VAL A 261 5.15 7.16 -2.49
CA VAL A 261 4.57 7.73 -3.71
C VAL A 261 5.41 7.33 -4.93
N ASP A 262 4.78 6.94 -6.03
CA ASP A 262 5.45 6.55 -7.29
C ASP A 262 6.50 5.43 -7.13
N VAL A 263 6.27 4.50 -6.20
CA VAL A 263 7.13 3.35 -5.96
C VAL A 263 6.88 2.26 -6.98
N ARG A 264 7.95 1.62 -7.46
CA ARG A 264 7.87 0.42 -8.31
C ARG A 264 8.40 -0.79 -7.55
N VAL A 265 7.56 -1.80 -7.39
CA VAL A 265 7.93 -3.09 -6.80
C VAL A 265 7.63 -4.18 -7.81
N ALA A 266 8.62 -4.98 -8.20
CA ALA A 266 8.40 -6.00 -9.22
C ALA A 266 7.53 -7.18 -8.73
N ARG A 267 7.56 -7.47 -7.42
CA ARG A 267 6.75 -8.51 -6.77
C ARG A 267 5.74 -7.88 -5.80
N ASN A 268 5.81 -8.29 -4.53
CA ASN A 268 4.82 -7.98 -3.51
C ASN A 268 5.22 -6.75 -2.71
N PHE A 269 4.23 -5.94 -2.32
CA PHE A 269 4.37 -4.98 -1.23
C PHE A 269 3.52 -5.50 -0.06
N ASP A 270 4.16 -6.20 0.87
CA ASP A 270 3.49 -6.84 2.01
C ASP A 270 3.54 -5.95 3.25
N LEU A 271 2.41 -5.30 3.52
CA LEU A 271 2.14 -4.52 4.72
C LEU A 271 1.23 -5.30 5.70
N GLY A 272 1.15 -6.62 5.55
CA GLY A 272 0.26 -7.47 6.32
C GLY A 272 0.85 -8.05 7.61
N ARG A 273 0.18 -9.06 8.15
CA ARG A 273 0.62 -9.97 9.22
C ARG A 273 1.20 -9.26 10.46
N GLY A 274 0.46 -8.30 11.02
CA GLY A 274 0.86 -7.67 12.29
C GLY A 274 1.33 -6.23 12.20
N LEU A 275 1.40 -5.63 11.01
CA LEU A 275 1.70 -4.20 10.88
C LEU A 275 0.74 -3.36 11.75
N ALA A 276 1.29 -2.46 12.56
CA ALA A 276 0.55 -1.46 13.33
C ALA A 276 1.04 -0.06 12.93
N VAL A 277 0.12 0.78 12.48
CA VAL A 277 0.44 2.15 12.06
C VAL A 277 -0.45 3.16 12.79
N GLU A 278 0.20 4.10 13.48
CA GLU A 278 -0.40 5.34 13.96
C GLU A 278 0.08 6.49 13.08
N GLY A 279 -0.82 7.04 12.26
CA GLY A 279 -0.52 7.98 11.18
C GLY A 279 -0.93 7.44 9.81
N GLY A 280 -0.76 8.25 8.76
CA GLY A 280 -1.20 7.92 7.40
C GLY A 280 -0.23 7.02 6.63
N ILE A 281 -0.76 6.19 5.72
CA ILE A 281 0.01 5.51 4.68
C ILE A 281 -0.38 6.11 3.32
N LYS A 282 0.60 6.57 2.54
CA LYS A 282 0.41 7.04 1.16
C LYS A 282 1.16 6.16 0.19
N LEU A 283 0.43 5.49 -0.72
CA LEU A 283 0.99 4.66 -1.79
C LEU A 283 0.70 5.23 -3.18
N ASP A 284 0.40 6.52 -3.29
CA ASP A 284 -0.15 7.11 -4.51
C ASP A 284 0.77 6.91 -5.73
N GLY A 285 0.20 6.52 -6.88
CA GLY A 285 0.93 6.31 -8.14
C GLY A 285 1.82 5.05 -8.16
N SER A 286 1.85 4.26 -7.09
CA SER A 286 2.73 3.11 -6.98
C SER A 286 2.27 1.92 -7.83
N HIS A 287 3.24 1.19 -8.38
CA HIS A 287 3.04 0.02 -9.24
C HIS A 287 3.60 -1.22 -8.53
N ILE A 288 2.72 -2.17 -8.21
CA ILE A 288 3.05 -3.41 -7.52
C ILE A 288 2.82 -4.56 -8.50
N GLY A 289 3.89 -5.27 -8.84
CA GLY A 289 3.86 -6.28 -9.90
C GLY A 289 3.02 -7.51 -9.57
N THR A 290 2.81 -7.83 -8.30
CA THR A 290 1.92 -8.91 -7.85
C THR A 290 0.89 -8.44 -6.83
N GLN A 291 1.18 -8.56 -5.53
CA GLN A 291 0.21 -8.36 -4.46
C GLN A 291 0.56 -7.16 -3.58
N LEU A 292 -0.43 -6.29 -3.37
CA LEU A 292 -0.44 -5.31 -2.30
C LEU A 292 -1.28 -5.86 -1.14
N SER A 293 -0.68 -6.10 0.02
CA SER A 293 -1.33 -6.78 1.14
C SER A 293 -1.35 -5.92 2.40
N PHE A 294 -2.53 -5.73 2.99
CA PHE A 294 -2.75 -5.16 4.33
C PHE A 294 -3.40 -6.17 5.27
N ARG A 295 -3.27 -7.46 4.96
CA ARG A 295 -3.93 -8.52 5.73
C ARG A 295 -3.53 -8.44 7.20
N ASP A 296 -4.48 -8.48 8.13
CA ASP A 296 -4.22 -8.40 9.57
C ASP A 296 -3.44 -7.14 10.04
N ALA A 297 -3.36 -6.10 9.21
CA ALA A 297 -2.79 -4.82 9.62
C ALA A 297 -3.77 -4.05 10.52
N SER A 298 -3.25 -3.13 11.34
CA SER A 298 -4.04 -2.19 12.15
C SER A 298 -3.61 -0.77 11.79
N LEU A 299 -4.51 -0.02 11.15
CA LEU A 299 -4.24 1.31 10.63
C LEU A 299 -5.11 2.33 11.37
N THR A 300 -4.49 3.36 11.93
CA THR A 300 -5.17 4.38 12.73
C THR A 300 -4.62 5.77 12.42
N HIS A 301 -5.47 6.61 11.84
CA HIS A 301 -5.22 8.03 11.60
C HIS A 301 -6.58 8.77 11.66
N PRO A 302 -7.09 8.99 12.89
CA PRO A 302 -8.40 9.59 13.07
C PRO A 302 -8.45 10.98 12.44
N ASP A 303 -9.62 11.36 11.94
CA ASP A 303 -9.89 12.67 11.32
C ASP A 303 -9.07 12.99 10.05
N ALA A 304 -8.35 12.01 9.49
CA ALA A 304 -7.55 12.15 8.28
C ALA A 304 -7.64 10.90 7.38
N THR A 305 -6.88 10.90 6.28
CA THR A 305 -6.72 9.71 5.42
C THR A 305 -5.71 8.75 6.06
N ALA A 306 -6.20 7.61 6.53
CA ALA A 306 -5.37 6.54 7.06
C ALA A 306 -4.65 5.76 5.95
N LEU A 307 -5.30 5.57 4.81
CA LEU A 307 -4.74 4.85 3.68
C LEU A 307 -5.09 5.52 2.35
N SER A 308 -4.08 6.01 1.64
CA SER A 308 -4.19 6.57 0.30
C SER A 308 -3.58 5.59 -0.72
N LEU A 309 -4.41 5.14 -1.66
CA LEU A 309 -4.10 4.24 -2.77
C LEU A 309 -4.38 4.91 -4.12
N ARG A 310 -4.30 6.25 -4.21
CA ARG A 310 -4.71 6.95 -5.42
C ARG A 310 -3.80 6.55 -6.58
N LEU A 311 -4.38 6.24 -7.74
CA LEU A 311 -3.60 5.85 -8.93
C LEU A 311 -2.73 4.59 -8.75
N VAL A 312 -2.91 3.81 -7.68
CA VAL A 312 -2.18 2.55 -7.45
C VAL A 312 -2.53 1.52 -8.52
N GLN A 313 -1.54 0.74 -8.95
CA GLN A 313 -1.73 -0.42 -9.82
C GLN A 313 -1.21 -1.69 -9.13
N ALA A 314 -2.05 -2.71 -8.98
CA ALA A 314 -1.66 -4.00 -8.40
C ALA A 314 -2.50 -5.14 -8.98
N ARG A 315 -1.92 -6.34 -9.18
CA ARG A 315 -2.66 -7.52 -9.68
C ARG A 315 -3.56 -8.15 -8.61
N GLU A 316 -3.17 -8.03 -7.35
CA GLU A 316 -3.96 -8.46 -6.21
C GLU A 316 -3.89 -7.41 -5.11
N THR A 317 -4.99 -7.15 -4.43
CA THR A 317 -5.07 -6.19 -3.32
C THR A 317 -5.85 -6.78 -2.18
N ASP A 318 -5.19 -7.02 -1.05
CA ASP A 318 -5.80 -7.60 0.16
C ASP A 318 -6.02 -6.51 1.22
N LEU A 319 -7.27 -6.11 1.42
CA LEU A 319 -7.71 -5.08 2.38
C LEU A 319 -8.36 -5.70 3.64
N ARG A 320 -8.14 -6.99 3.90
CA ARG A 320 -8.65 -7.67 5.10
C ARG A 320 -7.77 -7.37 6.31
N THR A 321 -7.85 -6.14 6.80
CA THR A 321 -7.18 -5.69 8.02
C THR A 321 -7.71 -6.41 9.26
N ARG A 322 -7.00 -6.31 10.39
CA ARG A 322 -7.41 -6.95 11.66
C ARG A 322 -8.73 -6.40 12.20
N ARG A 323 -8.98 -5.12 11.95
CA ARG A 323 -10.14 -4.33 12.35
C ARG A 323 -10.43 -3.31 11.25
N PRO A 324 -11.63 -2.70 11.20
CA PRO A 324 -11.87 -1.57 10.30
C PRO A 324 -10.77 -0.52 10.43
N ILE A 325 -10.32 0.00 9.29
CA ILE A 325 -9.36 1.10 9.25
C ILE A 325 -10.00 2.32 9.94
N ASP A 326 -9.30 2.89 10.92
CA ASP A 326 -9.72 4.08 11.64
C ASP A 326 -9.17 5.32 10.93
N GLY A 327 -10.04 5.98 10.15
CA GLY A 327 -9.71 7.05 9.20
C GLY A 327 -10.25 6.76 7.80
N ALA A 328 -10.10 7.71 6.89
CA ALA A 328 -10.58 7.58 5.51
C ALA A 328 -9.64 6.69 4.67
N VAL A 329 -10.24 5.92 3.75
CA VAL A 329 -9.50 5.20 2.69
C VAL A 329 -9.81 5.83 1.34
N ASP A 330 -8.77 6.22 0.61
CA ASP A 330 -8.88 6.88 -0.69
C ASP A 330 -8.22 6.04 -1.79
N ALA A 331 -9.02 5.37 -2.61
CA ALA A 331 -8.53 4.55 -3.72
C ALA A 331 -8.90 5.14 -5.09
N ARG A 332 -9.10 6.47 -5.17
CA ARG A 332 -9.52 7.13 -6.40
C ARG A 332 -8.54 6.88 -7.54
N ASN A 333 -9.07 6.56 -8.72
CA ASN A 333 -8.30 6.22 -9.93
C ASN A 333 -7.37 5.00 -9.80
N ALA A 334 -7.50 4.19 -8.74
CA ALA A 334 -6.70 2.97 -8.61
C ALA A 334 -7.16 1.88 -9.60
N GLN A 335 -6.20 1.09 -10.09
CA GLN A 335 -6.43 -0.08 -10.92
C GLN A 335 -6.01 -1.32 -10.13
N LEU A 336 -6.97 -1.96 -9.51
CA LEU A 336 -6.75 -3.13 -8.67
C LEU A 336 -7.08 -4.38 -9.50
N GLY A 337 -6.41 -5.50 -9.28
CA GLY A 337 -6.81 -6.76 -9.93
C GLY A 337 -7.87 -7.46 -9.09
N THR A 338 -7.51 -8.58 -8.47
CA THR A 338 -8.41 -9.25 -7.51
C THR A 338 -8.39 -8.51 -6.18
N LEU A 339 -9.56 -8.00 -5.78
CA LEU A 339 -9.75 -7.34 -4.49
C LEU A 339 -10.23 -8.35 -3.44
N TYR A 340 -9.51 -8.46 -2.34
CA TYR A 340 -9.93 -9.21 -1.15
C TYR A 340 -10.34 -8.23 -0.06
N ASP A 341 -11.58 -8.33 0.38
CA ASP A 341 -12.14 -7.49 1.44
C ASP A 341 -13.24 -8.27 2.18
N THR A 342 -13.63 -7.78 3.36
CA THR A 342 -14.79 -8.29 4.11
C THR A 342 -15.57 -7.12 4.75
N PRO A 343 -16.89 -7.23 4.95
CA PRO A 343 -17.69 -6.16 5.56
C PRO A 343 -17.15 -5.70 6.92
N ASP A 344 -16.59 -6.63 7.69
CA ASP A 344 -16.03 -6.40 9.03
C ASP A 344 -14.74 -5.56 9.01
N THR A 345 -14.14 -5.30 7.84
CA THR A 345 -12.92 -4.49 7.71
C THR A 345 -13.13 -3.17 6.97
N TRP A 346 -14.35 -2.89 6.50
CA TRP A 346 -14.62 -1.68 5.74
C TRP A 346 -14.51 -0.40 6.60
N PRO A 347 -13.76 0.62 6.15
CA PRO A 347 -13.63 1.89 6.84
C PRO A 347 -14.95 2.66 6.87
N ALA A 348 -15.10 3.62 7.78
CA ALA A 348 -16.27 4.50 7.83
C ALA A 348 -16.40 5.34 6.55
N GLU A 349 -15.28 5.84 6.02
CA GLU A 349 -15.21 6.61 4.78
C GLU A 349 -14.36 5.89 3.74
N LEU A 350 -14.92 5.68 2.55
CA LEU A 350 -14.25 4.99 1.44
C LEU A 350 -14.50 5.71 0.11
N ARG A 351 -13.45 6.25 -0.49
CA ARG A 351 -13.52 6.98 -1.76
C ARG A 351 -13.04 6.09 -2.91
N LEU A 352 -13.95 5.79 -3.85
CA LEU A 352 -13.74 4.86 -4.97
C LEU A 352 -13.97 5.50 -6.34
N ALA A 353 -13.91 6.84 -6.43
CA ALA A 353 -14.13 7.52 -7.70
C ALA A 353 -13.11 7.04 -8.75
N GLU A 354 -13.60 6.56 -9.89
CA GLU A 354 -12.78 6.05 -11.00
C GLU A 354 -11.89 4.85 -10.63
N THR A 355 -12.18 4.15 -9.53
CA THR A 355 -11.49 2.90 -9.18
C THR A 355 -11.96 1.76 -10.08
N THR A 356 -11.04 0.98 -10.62
CA THR A 356 -11.33 -0.26 -11.34
C THR A 356 -10.79 -1.48 -10.59
N TYR A 357 -11.49 -2.61 -10.77
CA TYR A 357 -11.05 -3.90 -10.25
C TYR A 357 -11.44 -5.07 -11.17
N ASP A 358 -10.59 -6.08 -11.29
CA ASP A 358 -10.84 -7.22 -12.18
C ASP A 358 -11.86 -8.19 -11.61
N ALA A 359 -11.73 -8.50 -10.32
CA ALA A 359 -12.55 -9.47 -9.61
C ALA A 359 -12.70 -9.12 -8.12
N LEU A 360 -13.78 -9.60 -7.51
CA LEU A 360 -13.98 -9.59 -6.06
C LEU A 360 -13.79 -11.01 -5.55
N ALA A 361 -12.83 -11.22 -4.64
CA ALA A 361 -12.50 -12.55 -4.14
C ALA A 361 -13.63 -13.20 -3.30
N SER A 362 -14.50 -12.40 -2.70
CA SER A 362 -15.63 -12.85 -1.90
C SER A 362 -16.91 -12.12 -2.34
N PRO A 363 -17.64 -12.65 -3.32
CA PRO A 363 -18.84 -12.00 -3.83
C PRO A 363 -19.97 -12.08 -2.80
N LEU A 364 -20.35 -10.92 -2.26
CA LEU A 364 -21.52 -10.75 -1.39
C LEU A 364 -22.79 -10.56 -2.22
N PRO A 365 -24.00 -10.70 -1.66
CA PRO A 365 -25.21 -10.19 -2.29
C PRO A 365 -25.08 -8.68 -2.59
N ALA A 366 -25.63 -8.20 -3.70
CA ALA A 366 -25.50 -6.79 -4.08
C ALA A 366 -26.11 -5.86 -3.05
N ALA A 367 -27.16 -6.29 -2.34
CA ALA A 367 -27.80 -5.49 -1.30
C ALA A 367 -26.81 -5.11 -0.18
N GLU A 368 -26.00 -6.07 0.27
CA GLU A 368 -24.95 -5.87 1.28
C GLU A 368 -23.77 -5.10 0.68
N ARG A 369 -23.35 -5.46 -0.53
CA ARG A 369 -22.21 -4.81 -1.20
C ARG A 369 -22.47 -3.34 -1.54
N LEU A 370 -23.72 -2.92 -1.70
CA LEU A 370 -24.06 -1.52 -1.95
C LEU A 370 -23.72 -0.61 -0.77
N ASP A 371 -23.61 -1.12 0.46
CA ASP A 371 -23.14 -0.33 1.60
C ASP A 371 -21.68 0.10 1.44
N TRP A 372 -20.87 -0.71 0.75
CA TRP A 372 -19.49 -0.37 0.38
C TRP A 372 -19.42 0.93 -0.42
N LEU A 373 -20.35 1.13 -1.38
CA LEU A 373 -20.41 2.33 -2.22
C LEU A 373 -21.02 3.54 -1.49
N ARG A 374 -21.89 3.30 -0.49
CA ARG A 374 -22.54 4.38 0.29
C ARG A 374 -21.60 5.06 1.28
N ARG A 375 -20.45 4.46 1.57
CA ARG A 375 -19.38 5.01 2.42
C ARG A 375 -18.58 6.12 1.75
N GLY A 376 -18.79 6.37 0.46
CA GLY A 376 -18.17 7.49 -0.27
C GLY A 376 -18.81 8.82 0.07
N THR A 377 -17.97 9.85 0.23
CA THR A 377 -18.37 11.25 0.48
C THR A 377 -18.42 12.10 -0.80
N ASP A 378 -17.97 11.57 -1.93
CA ASP A 378 -17.89 12.25 -3.24
C ASP A 378 -19.27 12.51 -3.91
N GLY A 379 -20.38 12.26 -3.21
CA GLY A 379 -21.73 12.40 -3.73
C GLY A 379 -22.12 11.29 -4.72
N TYR A 380 -23.02 11.61 -5.66
CA TYR A 380 -23.46 10.64 -6.66
C TYR A 380 -22.45 10.52 -7.81
N LEU A 381 -21.80 9.37 -7.90
CA LEU A 381 -20.95 8.98 -9.03
C LEU A 381 -21.51 7.73 -9.72
N PRO A 382 -21.69 7.73 -11.05
CA PRO A 382 -22.23 6.57 -11.76
C PRO A 382 -21.22 5.42 -11.91
N GLN A 383 -19.92 5.73 -12.05
CA GLN A 383 -18.87 4.76 -12.36
C GLN A 383 -18.74 3.63 -11.33
N PRO A 384 -18.75 3.87 -10.00
CA PRO A 384 -18.59 2.79 -9.02
C PRO A 384 -19.72 1.74 -9.10
N TYR A 385 -20.95 2.17 -9.43
CA TYR A 385 -22.07 1.26 -9.65
C TYR A 385 -21.92 0.44 -10.92
N GLU A 386 -21.44 1.05 -12.02
CA GLU A 386 -21.20 0.35 -13.29
C GLU A 386 -20.06 -0.68 -13.15
N GLN A 387 -19.01 -0.33 -12.42
CA GLN A 387 -17.90 -1.21 -12.10
C GLN A 387 -18.39 -2.44 -11.31
N LEU A 388 -19.18 -2.20 -10.25
CA LEU A 388 -19.73 -3.29 -9.43
C LEU A 388 -20.72 -4.17 -10.21
N ALA A 389 -21.60 -3.58 -11.01
CA ALA A 389 -22.52 -4.34 -11.86
C ALA A 389 -21.76 -5.19 -12.90
N THR A 390 -20.64 -4.69 -13.42
CA THR A 390 -19.79 -5.43 -14.35
C THR A 390 -19.09 -6.60 -13.66
N ALA A 391 -18.62 -6.43 -12.42
CA ALA A 391 -18.07 -7.52 -11.63
C ALA A 391 -19.10 -8.65 -11.40
N TYR A 392 -20.35 -8.33 -11.03
CA TYR A 392 -21.39 -9.36 -10.88
C TYR A 392 -21.76 -10.06 -12.20
N ARG A 393 -21.77 -9.33 -13.33
CA ARG A 393 -22.00 -9.95 -14.64
C ARG A 393 -20.90 -10.94 -15.01
N ARG A 394 -19.63 -10.62 -14.74
CA ARG A 394 -18.50 -11.54 -14.96
C ARG A 394 -18.63 -12.82 -14.14
N LEU A 395 -19.25 -12.75 -12.96
CA LEU A 395 -19.56 -13.91 -12.11
C LEU A 395 -20.83 -14.68 -12.54
N GLY A 396 -21.54 -14.21 -13.57
CA GLY A 396 -22.82 -14.80 -14.01
C GLY A 396 -24.03 -14.40 -13.16
N HIS A 397 -23.87 -13.49 -12.20
CA HIS A 397 -24.93 -13.03 -11.30
C HIS A 397 -25.69 -11.83 -11.89
N GLU A 398 -26.45 -12.06 -12.97
CA GLU A 398 -27.20 -11.02 -13.68
C GLU A 398 -28.24 -10.29 -12.80
N ASP A 399 -28.90 -11.00 -11.88
CA ASP A 399 -29.90 -10.39 -10.99
C ASP A 399 -29.27 -9.46 -9.94
N GLU A 400 -28.06 -9.78 -9.49
CA GLU A 400 -27.28 -8.91 -8.60
C GLU A 400 -26.84 -7.65 -9.36
N ALA A 401 -26.34 -7.80 -10.59
CA ALA A 401 -26.00 -6.66 -11.44
C ALA A 401 -27.20 -5.71 -11.69
N ARG A 402 -28.40 -6.27 -11.95
CA ARG A 402 -29.64 -5.47 -12.06
C ARG A 402 -29.97 -4.74 -10.76
N THR A 403 -29.73 -5.37 -9.61
CA THR A 403 -29.94 -4.77 -8.30
C THR A 403 -29.01 -3.58 -8.06
N VAL A 404 -27.73 -3.69 -8.44
CA VAL A 404 -26.77 -2.58 -8.40
C VAL A 404 -27.20 -1.43 -9.32
N LEU A 405 -27.59 -1.72 -10.56
CA LEU A 405 -28.01 -0.69 -11.52
C LEU A 405 -29.35 -0.01 -11.12
N LEU A 406 -30.25 -0.74 -10.47
CA LEU A 406 -31.43 -0.15 -9.85
C LEU A 406 -31.04 0.82 -8.72
N ALA A 407 -30.10 0.43 -7.85
CA ALA A 407 -29.59 1.29 -6.79
C ALA A 407 -28.92 2.55 -7.34
N ARG A 408 -28.21 2.46 -8.47
CA ARG A 408 -27.68 3.62 -9.21
C ARG A 408 -28.78 4.59 -9.62
N GLN A 409 -29.88 4.10 -10.23
CA GLN A 409 -30.99 4.98 -10.62
C GLN A 409 -31.68 5.62 -9.41
N ARG A 410 -31.79 4.89 -8.29
CA ARG A 410 -32.33 5.43 -7.03
C ARG A 410 -31.47 6.55 -6.45
N HIS A 411 -30.14 6.37 -6.46
CA HIS A 411 -29.22 7.41 -5.99
C HIS A 411 -29.26 8.63 -6.93
N ARG A 412 -29.22 8.40 -8.25
CA ARG A 412 -29.40 9.46 -9.27
C ARG A 412 -30.70 10.23 -9.06
N ARG A 413 -31.81 9.57 -8.72
CA ARG A 413 -33.10 10.24 -8.49
C ARG A 413 -33.00 11.34 -7.44
N VAL A 414 -32.18 11.17 -6.40
CA VAL A 414 -32.05 12.17 -5.32
C VAL A 414 -31.44 13.49 -5.85
N THR A 415 -30.64 13.44 -6.91
CA THR A 415 -30.00 14.62 -7.51
C THR A 415 -30.88 15.36 -8.53
N LEU A 416 -32.08 14.84 -8.86
CA LEU A 416 -32.95 15.40 -9.91
C LEU A 416 -33.97 16.42 -9.37
N PRO A 417 -34.51 17.32 -10.22
CA PRO A 417 -35.61 18.21 -9.88
C PRO A 417 -36.88 17.47 -9.44
N ALA A 418 -37.67 18.08 -8.55
CA ALA A 418 -38.80 17.44 -7.86
C ALA A 418 -39.81 16.73 -8.79
N HIS A 419 -40.16 17.32 -9.94
CA HIS A 419 -41.10 16.72 -10.89
C HIS A 419 -40.52 15.44 -11.54
N ILE A 420 -39.22 15.42 -11.86
CA ILE A 420 -38.55 14.22 -12.39
C ILE A 420 -38.41 13.17 -11.28
N ARG A 421 -38.19 13.57 -10.02
CA ARG A 421 -38.18 12.61 -8.90
C ARG A 421 -39.51 11.93 -8.71
N ALA A 422 -40.62 12.67 -8.78
CA ALA A 422 -41.97 12.13 -8.66
C ALA A 422 -42.22 11.05 -9.72
N TRP A 423 -41.88 11.36 -10.98
CA TRP A 423 -41.91 10.37 -12.06
C TRP A 423 -41.00 9.17 -11.81
N GLY A 424 -39.79 9.40 -11.29
CA GLY A 424 -38.86 8.34 -10.90
C GLY A 424 -39.41 7.40 -9.82
N TYR A 425 -40.19 7.90 -8.85
CA TYR A 425 -40.86 7.05 -7.86
C TYR A 425 -41.93 6.15 -8.51
N VAL A 426 -42.69 6.68 -9.47
CA VAL A 426 -43.65 5.88 -10.25
C VAL A 426 -42.92 4.77 -11.00
N GLN A 427 -41.82 5.09 -11.71
CA GLN A 427 -41.01 4.10 -12.44
C GLN A 427 -40.39 3.02 -11.53
N ASP A 428 -39.96 3.38 -10.32
CA ASP A 428 -39.41 2.44 -9.33
C ASP A 428 -40.49 1.47 -8.82
N ALA A 429 -41.67 2.01 -8.50
CA ALA A 429 -42.81 1.25 -7.97
C ALA A 429 -43.43 0.30 -9.00
N THR A 430 -43.53 0.71 -10.27
CA THR A 430 -44.15 -0.09 -11.32
C THR A 430 -43.20 -1.14 -11.87
N VAL A 431 -42.05 -0.73 -12.40
CA VAL A 431 -41.16 -1.58 -13.22
C VAL A 431 -39.71 -1.59 -12.73
N GLY A 432 -39.42 -0.90 -11.62
CA GLY A 432 -38.07 -0.78 -11.08
C GLY A 432 -37.10 -0.17 -12.09
N TYR A 433 -37.50 0.89 -12.80
CA TYR A 433 -36.73 1.46 -13.92
C TYR A 433 -36.41 0.47 -15.05
N GLY A 434 -37.20 -0.60 -15.20
CA GLY A 434 -36.96 -1.66 -16.18
C GLY A 434 -36.02 -2.78 -15.70
N TYR A 435 -35.50 -2.71 -14.47
CA TYR A 435 -34.67 -3.76 -13.87
C TYR A 435 -35.47 -4.82 -13.11
N ARG A 436 -36.78 -4.63 -12.91
CA ARG A 436 -37.68 -5.57 -12.22
C ARG A 436 -38.99 -5.81 -13.02
N PRO A 437 -38.93 -6.37 -14.24
CA PRO A 437 -40.09 -6.48 -15.12
C PRO A 437 -41.24 -7.34 -14.56
N LEU A 438 -40.95 -8.31 -13.68
CA LEU A 438 -41.99 -9.14 -13.04
C LEU A 438 -43.02 -8.32 -12.22
N ARG A 439 -42.64 -7.13 -11.73
CA ARG A 439 -43.58 -6.22 -11.05
C ARG A 439 -44.68 -5.73 -11.98
N ALA A 440 -44.40 -5.57 -13.28
CA ALA A 440 -45.42 -5.18 -14.24
C ALA A 440 -46.51 -6.25 -14.35
N GLY A 441 -46.13 -7.53 -14.30
CA GLY A 441 -47.09 -8.65 -14.25
C GLY A 441 -47.97 -8.61 -13.01
N LEU A 442 -47.39 -8.31 -11.83
CA LEU A 442 -48.17 -8.14 -10.60
C LEU A 442 -49.16 -6.97 -10.69
N TRP A 443 -48.75 -5.85 -11.27
CA TRP A 443 -49.63 -4.71 -11.52
C TRP A 443 -50.75 -5.05 -12.51
N LEU A 444 -50.45 -5.78 -13.59
CA LEU A 444 -51.47 -6.27 -14.52
C LEU A 444 -52.48 -7.19 -13.82
N MET A 445 -52.02 -8.12 -12.98
CA MET A 445 -52.90 -8.98 -12.18
C MET A 445 -53.75 -8.20 -11.18
N ALA A 446 -53.18 -7.18 -10.52
CA ALA A 446 -53.92 -6.33 -9.59
C ALA A 446 -54.98 -5.48 -10.30
N LEU A 447 -54.65 -4.91 -11.46
CA LEU A 447 -55.59 -4.15 -12.29
C LEU A 447 -56.69 -5.07 -12.85
N LEU A 448 -56.34 -6.29 -13.25
CA LEU A 448 -57.29 -7.31 -13.70
C LEU A 448 -58.29 -7.65 -12.59
N ALA A 449 -57.80 -7.92 -11.37
CA ALA A 449 -58.66 -8.21 -10.23
C ALA A 449 -59.57 -7.02 -9.88
N CYS A 450 -59.02 -5.80 -9.87
CA CYS A 450 -59.78 -4.58 -9.59
C CYS A 450 -60.89 -4.34 -10.63
N GLY A 451 -60.56 -4.41 -11.92
CA GLY A 451 -61.52 -4.26 -13.01
C GLY A 451 -62.59 -5.35 -12.99
N ALA A 452 -62.19 -6.62 -12.80
CA ALA A 452 -63.12 -7.74 -12.74
C ALA A 452 -64.12 -7.58 -11.58
N VAL A 453 -63.67 -7.13 -10.40
CA VAL A 453 -64.57 -6.85 -9.26
C VAL A 453 -65.49 -5.67 -9.58
N ALA A 454 -64.96 -4.58 -10.12
CA ALA A 454 -65.75 -3.38 -10.43
C ALA A 454 -66.86 -3.66 -11.47
N PHE A 455 -66.52 -4.37 -12.55
CA PHE A 455 -67.46 -4.69 -13.62
C PHE A 455 -68.37 -5.88 -13.28
N ALA A 456 -67.98 -6.78 -12.36
CA ALA A 456 -68.90 -7.77 -11.82
C ALA A 456 -69.97 -7.11 -10.94
N ALA A 457 -69.58 -6.10 -10.14
CA ALA A 457 -70.52 -5.34 -9.31
C ALA A 457 -71.43 -4.42 -10.13
N HIS A 458 -70.90 -3.85 -11.23
CA HIS A 458 -71.64 -2.96 -12.13
C HIS A 458 -71.43 -3.37 -13.60
N PRO A 459 -72.16 -4.39 -14.08
CA PRO A 459 -72.00 -4.86 -15.45
C PRO A 459 -72.32 -3.76 -16.48
N PRO A 460 -71.45 -3.55 -17.49
CA PRO A 460 -71.73 -2.63 -18.58
C PRO A 460 -72.93 -3.09 -19.40
N ALA A 461 -73.65 -2.14 -19.99
CA ALA A 461 -74.81 -2.44 -20.81
C ALA A 461 -74.36 -2.99 -22.19
N PRO A 462 -75.08 -3.99 -22.74
CA PRO A 462 -74.82 -4.47 -24.09
C PRO A 462 -75.10 -3.38 -25.11
N LEU A 463 -74.24 -3.28 -26.14
CA LEU A 463 -74.37 -2.30 -27.22
C LEU A 463 -75.55 -2.61 -28.15
N GLU A 464 -75.77 -3.89 -28.47
CA GLU A 464 -76.93 -4.38 -29.23
C GLU A 464 -77.72 -5.41 -28.39
N ALA A 465 -78.93 -5.03 -27.98
CA ALA A 465 -79.82 -5.92 -27.22
C ALA A 465 -80.23 -7.12 -28.08
N GLY A 466 -79.69 -8.31 -27.75
CA GLY A 466 -80.02 -9.59 -28.41
C GLY A 466 -78.88 -10.27 -29.17
N LYS A 467 -77.73 -9.60 -29.38
CA LYS A 467 -76.53 -10.21 -30.01
C LYS A 467 -75.32 -10.31 -29.08
N ALA A 468 -75.36 -9.67 -27.91
CA ALA A 468 -74.24 -9.69 -26.98
C ALA A 468 -74.07 -11.09 -26.34
N PRO A 469 -72.83 -11.62 -26.28
CA PRO A 469 -72.53 -12.86 -25.55
C PRO A 469 -72.81 -12.71 -24.05
N PRO A 470 -72.86 -13.80 -23.27
CA PRO A 470 -72.95 -13.69 -21.82
C PRO A 470 -71.77 -12.88 -21.27
N PHE A 471 -72.08 -11.90 -20.42
CA PHE A 471 -71.07 -11.00 -19.85
C PHE A 471 -70.14 -11.76 -18.90
N ASN A 472 -68.83 -11.60 -19.09
CA ASN A 472 -67.82 -12.09 -18.16
C ASN A 472 -66.86 -10.97 -17.77
N ALA A 473 -66.93 -10.54 -16.52
CA ALA A 473 -66.15 -9.40 -16.02
C ALA A 473 -64.62 -9.60 -16.12
N VAL A 474 -64.14 -10.84 -16.00
CA VAL A 474 -62.70 -11.14 -16.11
C VAL A 474 -62.24 -11.00 -17.55
N PHE A 475 -62.92 -11.64 -18.51
CA PHE A 475 -62.55 -11.53 -19.93
C PHE A 475 -62.79 -10.13 -20.50
N TYR A 476 -63.84 -9.43 -20.05
CA TYR A 476 -64.05 -8.02 -20.37
C TYR A 476 -62.88 -7.16 -19.88
N THR A 477 -62.39 -7.38 -18.66
CA THR A 477 -61.24 -6.63 -18.13
C THR A 477 -59.94 -7.03 -18.84
N LEU A 478 -59.78 -8.29 -19.25
CA LEU A 478 -58.63 -8.74 -20.06
C LEU A 478 -58.60 -8.05 -21.43
N ASP A 479 -59.74 -7.92 -22.11
CA ASP A 479 -59.83 -7.18 -23.39
C ASP A 479 -59.31 -5.75 -23.24
N LEU A 480 -59.69 -5.09 -22.15
CA LEU A 480 -59.23 -3.72 -21.86
C LEU A 480 -57.74 -3.63 -21.53
N LEU A 481 -57.16 -4.63 -20.86
CA LEU A 481 -55.77 -4.59 -20.36
C LEU A 481 -54.74 -5.14 -21.36
N ILE A 482 -55.13 -6.09 -22.22
CA ILE A 482 -54.22 -6.78 -23.15
C ILE A 482 -54.49 -6.28 -24.57
N PRO A 483 -53.78 -5.25 -25.05
CA PRO A 483 -54.12 -4.56 -26.30
C PRO A 483 -53.98 -5.39 -27.58
N VAL A 484 -53.44 -6.61 -27.49
CA VAL A 484 -53.12 -7.47 -28.64
C VAL A 484 -54.12 -8.62 -28.80
N ILE A 485 -54.83 -9.00 -27.73
CA ILE A 485 -55.73 -10.15 -27.72
C ILE A 485 -57.12 -9.68 -27.32
N THR A 486 -58.11 -9.99 -28.15
CA THR A 486 -59.53 -9.76 -27.84
C THR A 486 -60.25 -11.09 -27.66
N PHE A 487 -61.09 -11.15 -26.62
CA PHE A 487 -62.00 -12.22 -26.27
C PHE A 487 -63.45 -11.85 -26.65
N GLY A 488 -63.66 -10.71 -27.32
CA GLY A 488 -64.95 -10.28 -27.88
C GLY A 488 -65.95 -9.71 -26.88
N GLN A 489 -65.53 -9.42 -25.64
CA GLN A 489 -66.38 -8.81 -24.61
C GLN A 489 -66.35 -7.27 -24.71
N GLU A 490 -65.19 -6.66 -24.94
CA GLU A 490 -65.07 -5.19 -25.08
C GLU A 490 -65.97 -4.64 -26.19
N GLU A 491 -65.99 -5.30 -27.35
CA GLU A 491 -66.78 -4.88 -28.52
C GLU A 491 -68.30 -5.01 -28.31
N ALA A 492 -68.73 -5.84 -27.37
CA ALA A 492 -70.15 -6.13 -27.13
C ALA A 492 -70.77 -5.26 -26.02
N PHE A 493 -69.95 -4.65 -25.16
CA PHE A 493 -70.40 -4.00 -23.92
C PHE A 493 -69.79 -2.62 -23.72
N ALA A 494 -70.63 -1.61 -23.46
CA ALA A 494 -70.19 -0.24 -23.24
C ALA A 494 -70.50 0.26 -21.82
N PRO A 495 -69.48 0.47 -20.96
CA PRO A 495 -69.66 1.06 -19.65
C PRO A 495 -69.98 2.55 -19.81
N ARG A 496 -70.77 3.09 -18.88
CA ARG A 496 -71.14 4.51 -18.85
C ARG A 496 -70.78 5.14 -17.51
N GLY A 497 -70.61 6.46 -17.49
CA GLY A 497 -70.30 7.21 -16.28
C GLY A 497 -68.93 6.82 -15.72
N VAL A 498 -68.88 6.47 -14.42
CA VAL A 498 -67.61 6.12 -13.74
C VAL A 498 -66.94 4.88 -14.36
N GLY A 499 -67.72 3.90 -14.82
CA GLY A 499 -67.19 2.70 -15.46
C GLY A 499 -66.44 2.98 -16.77
N GLN A 500 -66.82 4.03 -17.50
CA GLN A 500 -66.16 4.43 -18.75
C GLN A 500 -64.76 4.99 -18.48
N TRP A 501 -64.63 5.84 -17.46
CA TRP A 501 -63.33 6.36 -17.03
C TRP A 501 -62.41 5.26 -16.49
N LEU A 502 -62.98 4.28 -15.77
CA LEU A 502 -62.24 3.09 -15.35
C LEU A 502 -61.73 2.29 -16.56
N ALA A 503 -62.58 2.06 -17.57
CA ALA A 503 -62.19 1.35 -18.79
C ALA A 503 -61.05 2.08 -19.54
N TYR A 504 -61.13 3.40 -19.72
CA TYR A 504 -60.05 4.18 -20.31
C TYR A 504 -58.75 4.12 -19.50
N GLY A 505 -58.85 4.15 -18.17
CA GLY A 505 -57.71 3.98 -17.27
C GLY A 505 -57.03 2.61 -17.42
N LEU A 506 -57.83 1.54 -17.50
CA LEU A 506 -57.33 0.18 -17.72
C LEU A 506 -56.65 0.04 -19.09
N ILE A 507 -57.25 0.57 -20.17
CA ILE A 507 -56.64 0.57 -21.51
C ILE A 507 -55.29 1.29 -21.51
N ALA A 508 -55.24 2.51 -20.96
CA ALA A 508 -54.01 3.28 -20.91
C ALA A 508 -52.92 2.56 -20.08
N ALA A 509 -53.28 2.01 -18.91
CA ALA A 509 -52.36 1.26 -18.08
C ALA A 509 -51.87 -0.03 -18.76
N GLY A 510 -52.76 -0.74 -19.47
CA GLY A 510 -52.46 -1.92 -20.27
C GLY A 510 -51.38 -1.66 -21.30
N TRP A 511 -51.52 -0.61 -22.12
CA TRP A 511 -50.50 -0.20 -23.09
C TRP A 511 -49.15 0.15 -22.45
N ILE A 512 -49.14 0.88 -21.33
CA ILE A 512 -47.89 1.27 -20.64
C ILE A 512 -47.17 0.06 -20.04
N LEU A 513 -47.91 -0.85 -19.39
CA LEU A 513 -47.33 -2.04 -18.77
C LEU A 513 -46.90 -3.07 -19.81
N ALA A 514 -47.72 -3.29 -20.85
CA ALA A 514 -47.41 -4.23 -21.93
C ALA A 514 -46.13 -3.84 -22.67
N THR A 515 -45.97 -2.57 -23.05
CA THR A 515 -44.73 -2.08 -23.68
C THR A 515 -43.49 -2.30 -22.80
N THR A 516 -43.63 -2.18 -21.48
CA THR A 516 -42.52 -2.44 -20.55
C THR A 516 -42.18 -3.92 -20.42
N VAL A 517 -43.19 -4.80 -20.38
CA VAL A 517 -42.98 -6.25 -20.37
C VAL A 517 -42.33 -6.72 -21.67
N THR A 518 -42.81 -6.25 -22.82
CA THR A 518 -42.23 -6.57 -24.14
C THR A 518 -40.78 -6.09 -24.25
N ALA A 519 -40.48 -4.87 -23.78
CA ALA A 519 -39.10 -4.37 -23.73
C ALA A 519 -38.21 -5.22 -22.80
N GLY A 520 -38.74 -5.67 -21.65
CA GLY A 520 -38.04 -6.54 -20.72
C GLY A 520 -37.75 -7.93 -21.29
N ILE A 521 -38.74 -8.55 -21.94
CA ILE A 521 -38.63 -9.88 -22.58
C ILE A 521 -37.69 -9.83 -23.79
N SER A 522 -37.83 -8.82 -24.66
CA SER A 522 -36.95 -8.65 -25.83
C SER A 522 -35.47 -8.55 -25.43
N ARG A 523 -35.18 -7.84 -24.32
CA ARG A 523 -33.83 -7.71 -23.76
C ARG A 523 -33.29 -8.99 -23.12
N ALA A 524 -34.18 -9.92 -22.72
CA ALA A 524 -33.81 -11.23 -22.21
C ALA A 524 -33.55 -12.23 -23.36
N ILE A 525 -34.32 -12.12 -24.45
CA ILE A 525 -34.19 -12.99 -25.64
C ILE A 525 -32.95 -12.61 -26.47
N SER A 526 -32.59 -11.33 -26.57
CA SER A 526 -31.40 -10.87 -27.31
C SER A 526 -30.06 -11.23 -26.65
N ARG A 527 -30.07 -12.08 -25.62
CA ARG A 527 -28.90 -12.51 -24.83
C ARG A 527 -28.69 -14.03 -24.83
N GLN A 528 -29.49 -14.76 -25.61
CA GLN A 528 -29.21 -16.11 -26.08
C GLN A 528 -28.69 -15.99 -27.51
#